data_AF-A0A401JE18-F1
#
_entry.id   AF-A0A401JE18-F1
#
_cell.length_a   1.000
_cell.length_b   1.000
_cell.length_c   1.000
_cell.angle_alpha   90.00
_cell.angle_beta   90.00
_cell.angle_gamma   90.00
#
_symmetry.space_group_name_H-M   'P 1'
#
loop_
_entity.id
_entity.type
_entity.pdbx_description
1 polymer ?
#
loop_
_entity_poly.entity_id
_entity_poly.type
_entity_poly.pdbx_seq_one_letter_code
_entity_poly.pdbx_strand_id
1 'polypeptide(L)'
;MDAIEIRTLHTLLASPYRQQIELQHVLHQADYVTLRVRIREQKRFTIFDIDEPTARAWGLAMLEWADTLAQSGQVKAGEGK
;
A
#
# COMPACT_ATOMS: atom_id res chain seq x y z
N MET A 1 -2.25 14.64 -16.55
CA MET A 1 -2.92 13.46 -17.14
C MET A 1 -4.21 13.30 -16.37
N ASP A 2 -5.34 13.50 -17.04
CA ASP A 2 -6.63 13.59 -16.39
C ASP A 2 -7.21 12.17 -16.18
N ALA A 3 -7.56 11.85 -14.94
CA ALA A 3 -8.22 10.61 -14.60
C ALA A 3 -9.69 10.68 -15.03
N ILE A 4 -10.17 9.64 -15.71
CA ILE A 4 -11.59 9.46 -16.06
C ILE A 4 -12.35 8.94 -14.83
N GLU A 5 -11.78 7.97 -14.13
CA GLU A 5 -12.41 7.32 -12.99
C GLU A 5 -11.37 7.03 -11.91
N ILE A 6 -11.75 7.27 -10.65
CA ILE A 6 -10.96 6.88 -9.49
C ILE A 6 -11.88 6.07 -8.56
N ARG A 7 -11.46 4.84 -8.26
CA ARG A 7 -12.19 3.94 -7.36
C ARG A 7 -11.27 3.50 -6.22
N THR A 8 -11.63 3.82 -4.99
CA THR A 8 -10.92 3.31 -3.80
C THR A 8 -11.10 1.79 -3.72
N LEU A 9 -9.98 1.08 -3.63
CA LEU A 9 -9.93 -0.38 -3.51
C LEU A 9 -9.78 -0.78 -2.04
N HIS A 10 -8.90 -0.12 -1.31
CA HIS A 10 -8.64 -0.45 0.09
C HIS A 10 -8.13 0.75 0.88
N THR A 11 -8.34 0.74 2.19
CA THR A 11 -7.75 1.70 3.13
C THR A 11 -7.26 0.94 4.34
N LEU A 12 -6.01 1.17 4.71
CA LEU A 12 -5.36 0.50 5.84
C LEU A 12 -4.57 1.51 6.68
N LEU A 13 -4.42 1.22 7.97
CA LEU A 13 -3.59 1.99 8.88
C LEU A 13 -2.30 1.21 9.14
N ALA A 14 -1.18 1.74 8.63
CA ALA A 14 0.13 1.15 8.87
C ALA A 14 0.60 1.44 10.30
N SER A 15 0.83 0.38 11.06
CA SER A 15 1.44 0.39 12.40
C SER A 15 2.95 0.23 12.28
N PRO A 16 3.78 0.85 13.15
CA PRO A 16 3.43 1.63 14.35
C PRO A 16 3.18 3.12 14.12
N TYR A 17 3.47 3.64 12.92
CA TYR A 17 3.53 5.08 12.66
C TYR A 17 2.16 5.73 12.33
N ARG A 18 1.07 4.97 12.40
CA ARG A 18 -0.31 5.43 12.11
C ARG A 18 -0.44 6.14 10.76
N GLN A 19 0.27 5.65 9.75
CA GLN A 19 0.17 6.18 8.39
C GLN A 19 -1.07 5.59 7.73
N GLN A 20 -1.94 6.45 7.20
CA GLN A 20 -3.11 5.99 6.46
C GLN A 20 -2.68 5.73 5.01
N ILE A 21 -2.83 4.49 4.55
CA ILE A 21 -2.54 4.07 3.19
C ILE A 21 -3.88 3.80 2.49
N GLU A 22 -4.12 4.48 1.38
CA GLU A 22 -5.27 4.27 0.52
C GLU A 22 -4.78 3.80 -0.86
N LEU A 23 -5.38 2.71 -1.35
CA LEU A 23 -5.13 2.15 -2.66
C LEU A 23 -6.33 2.47 -3.56
N GLN A 24 -6.08 3.04 -4.73
CA GLN A 24 -7.12 3.42 -5.69
C GLN A 24 -6.81 2.86 -7.07
N HIS A 25 -7.83 2.34 -7.74
CA HIS A 25 -7.81 2.09 -9.18
C HIS A 25 -8.04 3.42 -9.89
N VAL A 26 -7.16 3.78 -10.82
CA VAL A 26 -7.27 5.00 -11.61
C VAL A 26 -7.31 4.63 -13.08
N LEU A 27 -8.43 4.95 -13.74
CA LEU A 27 -8.57 4.88 -15.19
C LEU A 27 -8.19 6.23 -15.78
N HIS A 28 -7.23 6.24 -16.70
CA HIS A 28 -6.76 7.45 -17.38
C HIS A 28 -7.40 7.59 -18.76
N GLN A 29 -7.36 8.80 -19.31
CA GLN A 29 -7.95 9.11 -20.62
C GLN A 29 -7.40 8.32 -21.81
N ALA A 30 -6.18 7.82 -21.73
CA ALA A 30 -5.56 7.00 -22.78
C ALA A 30 -5.77 5.50 -22.55
N ASP A 31 -6.90 5.12 -21.95
CA ASP A 31 -7.34 3.73 -21.71
C ASP A 31 -6.32 2.84 -20.97
N TYR A 32 -5.43 3.46 -20.19
CA TYR A 32 -4.53 2.73 -19.30
C TYR A 32 -4.95 2.90 -17.85
N VAL A 33 -4.60 1.90 -17.04
CA VAL A 33 -4.92 1.85 -15.62
C VAL A 33 -3.66 1.88 -14.78
N THR A 34 -3.74 2.54 -13.63
CA THR A 34 -2.68 2.51 -12.62
C THR A 34 -3.26 2.20 -11.25
N LEU A 35 -2.45 1.60 -10.39
CA LEU A 35 -2.70 1.59 -8.96
C LEU A 35 -2.13 2.86 -8.35
N ARG A 36 -2.99 3.74 -7.85
CA ARG A 36 -2.59 4.91 -7.06
C ARG A 36 -2.45 4.53 -5.60
N VAL A 37 -1.29 4.81 -5.04
CA VAL A 37 -0.98 4.67 -3.61
C VAL A 37 -0.97 6.06 -3.00
N ARG A 38 -1.78 6.26 -1.97
CA ARG A 38 -1.85 7.51 -1.20
C ARG A 38 -1.48 7.21 0.23
N ILE A 39 -0.38 7.79 0.70
CA ILE A 39 0.07 7.67 2.08
C ILE A 39 -0.10 9.03 2.74
N ARG A 40 -0.90 9.09 3.80
CA ARG A 40 -1.07 10.27 4.64
C ARG A 40 -0.43 10.03 5.99
N GLU A 41 0.45 10.95 6.38
CA GLU A 41 1.09 10.99 7.68
C GLU A 41 0.98 12.41 8.25
N GLN A 42 -0.01 12.65 9.10
CA GLN A 42 -0.34 13.98 9.62
C GLN A 42 -0.51 15.02 8.49
N LYS A 43 0.52 15.86 8.27
CA LYS A 43 0.60 16.91 7.26
C LYS A 43 1.39 16.49 6.01
N ARG A 44 2.09 15.35 6.03
CA ARG A 44 2.84 14.81 4.90
C ARG A 44 1.94 13.91 4.07
N PHE A 45 2.04 14.05 2.77
CA PHE A 45 1.31 13.24 1.80
C PHE A 45 2.29 12.75 0.74
N THR A 46 2.22 11.46 0.45
CA THR A 46 2.93 10.85 -0.67
C THR A 46 1.87 10.21 -1.56
N ILE A 47 1.83 10.60 -2.82
CA ILE A 47 0.92 10.05 -3.81
C ILE A 47 1.77 9.66 -5.01
N PHE A 48 1.65 8.40 -5.43
CA PHE A 48 2.31 7.90 -6.62
C PHE A 48 1.46 6.83 -7.27
N ASP A 49 1.63 6.68 -8.58
CA ASP A 49 0.91 5.72 -9.39
C ASP A 49 1.91 4.68 -9.89
N ILE A 50 1.52 3.40 -9.85
CA ILE A 50 2.32 2.28 -10.38
C ILE A 50 1.50 1.47 -11.37
N ASP A 51 2.17 0.83 -12.32
CA ASP A 51 1.56 -0.06 -13.29
C ASP A 51 1.28 -1.45 -12.69
N GLU A 52 0.59 -2.30 -13.47
CA GLU A 52 0.22 -3.65 -13.04
C GLU A 52 1.44 -4.53 -12.72
N PRO A 53 2.49 -4.62 -13.57
CA PRO A 53 3.66 -5.44 -13.26
C PRO A 53 4.37 -5.00 -11.96
N THR A 54 4.53 -3.70 -11.74
CA THR A 54 5.15 -3.18 -10.52
C THR A 54 4.28 -3.47 -9.30
N ALA A 55 2.96 -3.29 -9.39
CA ALA A 55 2.04 -3.61 -8.30
C ALA A 55 2.10 -5.10 -7.92
N ARG A 56 2.16 -6.00 -8.91
CA ARG A 56 2.28 -7.44 -8.69
C ARG A 56 3.60 -7.80 -7.99
N ALA A 57 4.72 -7.27 -8.50
CA ALA A 57 6.04 -7.52 -7.90
C ALA A 57 6.12 -6.99 -6.47
N TRP A 58 5.58 -5.79 -6.22
CA TRP A 58 5.56 -5.18 -4.89
C TRP A 58 4.72 -5.99 -3.89
N GLY A 59 3.54 -6.45 -4.28
CA GLY A 59 2.69 -7.29 -3.45
C GLY A 59 3.33 -8.63 -3.09
N LEU A 60 3.97 -9.29 -4.07
CA LEU A 60 4.71 -10.54 -3.81
C LEU A 60 5.86 -10.34 -2.82
N ALA A 61 6.65 -9.28 -2.99
CA ALA A 61 7.75 -8.98 -2.06
C ALA A 61 7.26 -8.72 -0.62
N MET A 62 6.09 -8.08 -0.45
CA MET A 62 5.50 -7.91 0.89
C MET A 62 5.09 -9.24 1.52
N LEU A 63 4.47 -10.13 0.73
CA LEU A 63 4.05 -11.46 1.20
C LEU A 63 5.26 -12.30 1.59
N GLU A 64 6.30 -12.35 0.75
CA GLU A 64 7.55 -13.05 1.02
C GLU A 64 8.18 -12.55 2.33
N TRP A 65 8.25 -11.23 2.54
CA TRP A 65 8.75 -10.65 3.79
C TRP A 65 7.91 -11.08 5.00
N ALA A 66 6.58 -11.01 4.92
CA ALA A 66 5.69 -11.39 6.03
C ALA A 66 5.84 -12.87 6.38
N ASP A 67 5.97 -13.73 5.37
CA ASP A 67 6.14 -15.18 5.54
C ASP A 67 7.47 -15.51 6.23
N THR A 68 8.55 -14.75 5.97
CA THR A 68 9.83 -14.94 6.68
C THR A 68 9.71 -14.73 8.19
N LEU A 69 8.83 -13.83 8.64
CA LEU A 69 8.59 -13.55 10.06
C LEU A 69 7.73 -14.63 10.73
N ALA A 70 6.75 -15.16 10.01
CA ALA A 70 5.94 -16.29 10.49
C ALA A 70 6.81 -17.54 10.71
N GLN A 71 7.81 -17.76 9.86
CA GLN A 71 8.72 -18.90 9.93
C GLN A 71 9.82 -18.74 10.98
N SER A 72 10.20 -17.50 11.31
CA SER A 72 11.32 -17.20 12.23
C SER A 72 10.93 -17.03 13.69
N GLY A 73 9.65 -17.18 14.05
CA GLY A 73 9.21 -17.28 15.45
C GLY A 73 9.64 -16.09 16.34
N GLN A 74 9.68 -14.87 15.80
CA GLN A 74 10.02 -13.69 16.60
C GLN A 74 8.90 -13.34 17.59
N VAL A 75 9.13 -13.87 18.80
CA VAL A 75 8.62 -13.60 20.15
C VAL A 75 7.88 -12.27 20.33
N LYS A 76 6.67 -12.38 20.91
CA LYS A 76 5.93 -11.33 21.61
C LYS A 76 6.88 -10.49 22.50
N ALA A 77 7.26 -9.30 22.06
CA ALA A 77 7.81 -8.27 22.94
C ALA A 77 6.69 -7.27 23.25
N GLY A 78 6.00 -7.47 24.37
CA GLY A 78 4.95 -6.55 24.81
C GLY A 78 4.06 -6.99 25.97
N GLU A 79 4.51 -7.87 26.87
CA GLU A 79 3.98 -7.91 28.24
C GLU A 79 5.03 -7.29 29.16
N GLY A 80 4.67 -6.18 29.81
CA GLY A 80 5.62 -5.39 30.58
C GLY A 80 4.99 -4.25 31.38
N LYS A 81 4.11 -4.65 32.32
CA LYS A 81 3.65 -3.94 33.53
C LYS A 81 2.57 -2.86 33.42
#